data_AF-A0AAU5YRL7-F1
#
_entry.id   AF-A0AAU5YRL7-F1
#
_cell.length_a   1.000
_cell.length_b   1.000
_cell.length_c   1.000
_cell.angle_alpha   90.00
_cell.angle_beta   90.00
_cell.angle_gamma   90.00
#
_symmetry.space_group_name_H-M   'P 1'
#
loop_
_entity.id
_entity.type
_entity.pdbx_description
1 polymer ?
#
loop_
_entity_poly.entity_id
_entity_poly.type
_entity_poly.pdbx_seq_one_letter_code
_entity_poly.pdbx_strand_id
1 'polypeptide(L)'
;MRRPGPALRVGLLGVAVTLAGYALFAAWLGLHAQRHSDARDRATRTAVGVVVKDGIGDDDDIRVRWTDAGAHTHVQRFSVYDTGRYAKGARFPVAYDPADPTPTGFPADRDETVTEDELIFPVLAGGAAALLLTGVWAWRGLRFRLSVRRPGHRLTGRVRFGRRYVAWRAPTTTWMELKGPEDARHWQRVMWHPVLDGTSGEVEVTLHRAGAGSPRPAAVTLPDGTRLVPLGRLRGHRPAFMDFDDHEAVRGDLRDAFVLPADTVVRPVRPWWRGAVTAVSGTALGVLTGLVLNGGSLVPAVAFALCAGTLLTAVWALSAPQA
;
A
#
# COMPACT_ATOMS: atom_id res chain seq x y z
N MET A 1 -27.47 15.56 3.21
CA MET A 1 -26.29 14.79 3.66
C MET A 1 -25.03 15.33 2.97
N ARG A 2 -24.09 15.95 3.70
CA ARG A 2 -22.88 16.52 3.10
C ARG A 2 -21.85 15.44 2.81
N ARG A 3 -21.33 15.46 1.59
CA ARG A 3 -20.44 14.48 0.97
C ARG A 3 -19.04 14.53 1.63
N PRO A 4 -18.38 13.38 1.92
CA PRO A 4 -16.98 13.39 2.35
C PRO A 4 -16.10 14.02 1.27
N GLY A 5 -15.09 14.79 1.68
CA GLY A 5 -14.20 15.53 0.78
C GLY A 5 -13.37 14.66 -0.18
N PRO A 6 -12.85 15.20 -1.30
CA PRO A 6 -12.18 14.44 -2.37
C PRO A 6 -10.96 13.65 -1.90
N ALA A 7 -10.14 14.18 -0.99
CA ALA A 7 -8.93 13.49 -0.53
C ALA A 7 -9.24 12.24 0.32
N LEU A 8 -10.28 12.28 1.16
CA LEU A 8 -10.75 11.11 1.90
C LEU A 8 -11.30 10.05 0.94
N ARG A 9 -12.00 10.47 -0.13
CA ARG A 9 -12.50 9.55 -1.16
C ARG A 9 -11.37 8.87 -1.92
N VAL A 10 -10.32 9.62 -2.29
CA VAL A 10 -9.14 9.06 -2.96
C VAL A 10 -8.40 8.09 -2.04
N GLY A 11 -8.21 8.44 -0.77
CA GLY A 11 -7.61 7.53 0.21
C GLY A 11 -8.44 6.26 0.43
N LEU A 12 -9.76 6.39 0.57
CA LEU A 12 -10.68 5.25 0.71
C LEU A 12 -10.77 4.41 -0.56
N LEU A 13 -10.73 5.03 -1.74
CA LEU A 13 -10.68 4.33 -3.02
C LEU A 13 -9.38 3.55 -3.14
N GLY A 14 -8.24 4.14 -2.76
CA GLY A 14 -6.96 3.45 -2.68
C GLY A 14 -7.06 2.21 -1.80
N VAL A 15 -7.55 2.34 -0.58
CA VAL A 15 -7.78 1.21 0.35
C VAL A 15 -8.72 0.16 -0.25
N ALA A 16 -9.82 0.58 -0.88
CA ALA A 16 -10.79 -0.33 -1.48
C ALA A 16 -10.19 -1.12 -2.65
N VAL A 17 -9.41 -0.47 -3.51
CA VAL A 17 -8.69 -1.11 -4.62
C VAL A 17 -7.67 -2.11 -4.09
N THR A 18 -6.94 -1.78 -3.03
CA THR A 18 -6.02 -2.72 -2.38
C THR A 18 -6.74 -3.95 -1.84
N LEU A 19 -7.83 -3.74 -1.10
CA LEU A 19 -8.59 -4.84 -0.50
C LEU A 19 -9.18 -5.75 -1.58
N ALA A 20 -9.72 -5.16 -2.64
CA ALA A 20 -10.23 -5.92 -3.78
C ALA A 20 -9.12 -6.68 -4.50
N GLY A 21 -7.98 -6.04 -4.78
CA GLY A 21 -6.82 -6.69 -5.41
C GLY A 21 -6.27 -7.83 -4.57
N TYR A 22 -6.16 -7.63 -3.26
CA TYR A 22 -5.73 -8.67 -2.32
C TYR A 22 -6.74 -9.82 -2.23
N ALA A 23 -8.05 -9.53 -2.18
CA ALA A 23 -9.09 -10.56 -2.16
C ALA A 23 -9.08 -11.41 -3.44
N LEU A 24 -8.91 -10.78 -4.61
CA LEU A 24 -8.78 -11.48 -5.89
C LEU A 24 -7.51 -12.34 -5.93
N PHE A 25 -6.39 -11.81 -5.44
CA PHE A 25 -5.13 -12.55 -5.36
C PHE A 25 -5.23 -13.76 -4.42
N ALA A 26 -5.80 -13.59 -3.23
CA ALA A 26 -6.01 -14.67 -2.28
C ALA A 26 -7.00 -15.73 -2.82
N ALA A 27 -8.07 -15.32 -3.50
CA ALA A 27 -9.00 -16.24 -4.15
C ALA A 27 -8.32 -17.04 -5.27
N TRP A 28 -7.49 -16.38 -6.08
CA TRP A 28 -6.71 -17.02 -7.13
C TRP A 28 -5.71 -18.03 -6.57
N LEU A 29 -4.96 -17.67 -5.52
CA LEU A 29 -4.05 -18.60 -4.84
C LEU A 29 -4.79 -19.76 -4.19
N GLY A 30 -5.93 -19.51 -3.53
CA GLY A 30 -6.77 -20.56 -2.94
C GLY A 30 -7.27 -21.55 -3.98
N LEU A 31 -7.71 -21.07 -5.15
CA LEU A 31 -8.10 -21.93 -6.27
C LEU A 31 -6.92 -22.75 -6.80
N HIS A 32 -5.72 -22.17 -6.86
CA HIS A 32 -4.52 -22.90 -7.29
C HIS A 32 -4.07 -23.94 -6.27
N ALA A 33 -4.07 -23.60 -4.97
CA ALA A 33 -3.75 -24.52 -3.89
C ALA A 33 -4.76 -25.68 -3.87
N GLN A 34 -6.07 -25.39 -3.96
CA GLN A 34 -7.10 -26.42 -4.03
C GLN A 34 -6.90 -27.35 -5.23
N ARG A 35 -6.68 -26.80 -6.44
CA ARG A 35 -6.41 -27.63 -7.63
C ARG A 35 -5.16 -28.49 -7.46
N HIS A 36 -4.13 -27.96 -6.80
CA HIS A 36 -2.91 -28.70 -6.51
C HIS A 36 -3.17 -29.86 -5.53
N SER A 37 -3.86 -29.59 -4.42
CA SER A 37 -4.26 -30.62 -3.44
C SER A 37 -5.16 -31.68 -4.07
N ASP A 38 -6.16 -31.28 -4.86
CA ASP A 38 -7.05 -32.21 -5.57
C ASP A 38 -6.29 -33.10 -6.55
N ALA A 39 -5.34 -32.53 -7.31
CA ALA A 39 -4.51 -33.29 -8.24
C ALA A 39 -3.58 -34.25 -7.51
N ARG A 40 -3.02 -33.82 -6.37
CA ARG A 40 -2.18 -34.66 -5.51
C ARG A 40 -2.95 -35.80 -4.86
N ASP A 41 -4.18 -35.56 -4.38
CA ASP A 41 -5.01 -36.61 -3.78
C ASP A 41 -5.45 -37.67 -4.81
N ARG A 42 -5.55 -37.29 -6.09
CA ARG A 42 -5.75 -38.25 -7.19
C ARG A 42 -4.47 -38.99 -7.60
N ALA A 43 -3.29 -38.51 -7.20
CA ALA A 43 -2.01 -39.10 -7.53
C ALA A 43 -1.73 -40.39 -6.73
N THR A 44 -2.44 -41.46 -7.10
CA THR A 44 -2.48 -42.72 -6.36
C THR A 44 -1.45 -43.75 -6.84
N ARG A 45 -0.85 -43.55 -8.01
CA ARG A 45 0.21 -44.43 -8.56
C ARG A 45 1.57 -43.84 -8.29
N THR A 46 2.55 -44.69 -8.03
CA THR A 46 3.95 -44.29 -7.84
C THR A 46 4.85 -44.84 -8.95
N ALA A 47 5.80 -44.02 -9.36
CA ALA A 47 6.88 -44.36 -10.29
C ALA A 47 8.23 -44.00 -9.65
N VAL A 48 9.29 -44.68 -10.08
CA VAL A 48 10.65 -44.34 -9.65
C VAL A 48 11.23 -43.36 -10.66
N GLY A 49 11.40 -42.11 -10.23
CA GLY A 49 12.15 -41.09 -10.94
C GLY A 49 13.64 -41.14 -10.63
N VAL A 50 14.43 -40.48 -11.47
CA VAL A 50 15.87 -40.28 -11.30
C VAL A 50 16.17 -38.79 -11.34
N VAL A 51 16.90 -38.28 -10.34
CA VAL A 51 17.36 -36.91 -10.29
C VAL A 51 18.36 -36.69 -11.44
N VAL A 52 18.02 -35.83 -12.39
CA VAL A 52 18.84 -35.59 -13.60
C VAL A 52 19.77 -34.41 -13.41
N LYS A 53 19.32 -33.42 -12.64
CA LYS A 53 20.06 -32.21 -12.37
C LYS A 53 19.63 -31.62 -11.04
N ASP A 54 20.62 -31.33 -10.23
CA ASP A 54 20.62 -30.49 -9.04
C ASP A 54 20.85 -29.03 -9.47
N GLY A 55 20.09 -28.08 -8.90
CA GLY A 55 20.38 -26.65 -9.01
C GLY A 55 20.26 -26.01 -10.41
N ILE A 56 19.05 -25.92 -10.98
CA ILE A 56 18.76 -24.82 -11.92
C ILE A 56 17.68 -23.94 -11.30
N GLY A 57 18.08 -22.76 -10.83
CA GLY A 57 17.15 -21.71 -10.40
C GLY A 57 17.60 -21.13 -9.07
N ASP A 58 17.44 -21.91 -8.00
CA ASP A 58 17.78 -21.60 -6.60
C ASP A 58 18.08 -22.93 -5.85
N ASP A 59 18.63 -22.87 -4.63
CA ASP A 59 19.14 -24.03 -3.85
C ASP A 59 18.07 -25.06 -3.41
N ASP A 60 16.78 -24.84 -3.71
CA ASP A 60 15.64 -25.58 -3.15
C ASP A 60 14.86 -26.46 -4.16
N ASP A 61 15.40 -26.66 -5.38
CA ASP A 61 14.75 -27.46 -6.43
C ASP A 61 15.61 -28.62 -6.98
N ILE A 62 14.95 -29.75 -7.27
CA ILE A 62 15.51 -30.86 -8.05
C ILE A 62 14.75 -31.08 -9.36
N ARG A 63 15.45 -31.49 -10.43
CA ARG A 63 14.81 -31.97 -11.66
C ARG A 63 14.84 -33.49 -11.72
N VAL A 64 13.66 -34.10 -11.79
CA VAL A 64 13.50 -35.55 -11.81
C VAL A 64 12.94 -35.98 -13.15
N ARG A 65 13.59 -36.97 -13.76
CA ARG A 65 13.06 -37.69 -14.92
C ARG A 65 12.38 -38.95 -14.43
N TRP A 66 11.14 -39.16 -14.83
CA TRP A 66 10.37 -40.34 -14.44
C TRP A 66 9.54 -40.84 -15.63
N THR A 67 9.10 -42.09 -15.56
CA THR A 67 8.34 -42.73 -16.63
C THR A 67 7.01 -43.20 -16.07
N ASP A 68 5.91 -42.88 -16.75
CA ASP A 68 4.57 -43.29 -16.34
C ASP A 68 4.24 -44.73 -16.78
N ALA A 69 3.06 -45.22 -16.39
CA ALA A 69 2.59 -46.56 -16.76
C ALA A 69 2.34 -46.73 -18.27
N GLY A 70 2.17 -45.62 -19.01
CA GLY A 70 2.08 -45.60 -20.47
C GLY A 70 3.45 -45.59 -21.17
N ALA A 71 4.54 -45.72 -20.41
CA ALA A 71 5.92 -45.62 -20.87
C ALA A 71 6.32 -44.24 -21.42
N HIS A 72 5.55 -43.18 -21.14
CA HIS A 72 5.97 -41.82 -21.48
C HIS A 72 6.95 -41.30 -20.44
N THR A 73 8.00 -40.64 -20.92
CA THR A 73 9.04 -40.07 -20.06
C THR A 73 8.80 -38.58 -19.85
N HIS A 74 8.80 -38.18 -18.59
CA HIS A 74 8.56 -36.82 -18.13
C HIS A 74 9.82 -36.27 -17.46
N VAL A 75 10.05 -34.97 -17.57
CA VAL A 75 11.09 -34.25 -16.81
C VAL A 75 10.41 -33.08 -16.11
N GLN A 76 10.37 -33.14 -14.79
CA GLN A 76 9.66 -32.16 -13.97
C GLN A 76 10.56 -31.62 -12.87
N ARG A 77 10.30 -30.37 -12.47
CA ARG A 77 10.93 -29.73 -11.31
C ARG A 77 10.09 -29.98 -10.07
N PHE A 78 10.77 -30.30 -8.96
CA PHE A 78 10.18 -30.51 -7.65
C PHE A 78 10.88 -29.60 -6.64
N SER A 79 10.12 -28.76 -5.93
CA SER A 79 10.61 -27.99 -4.78
C SER A 79 10.61 -28.91 -3.55
N VAL A 80 11.78 -29.14 -2.95
CA VAL A 80 11.94 -30.05 -1.79
C VAL A 80 12.71 -29.39 -0.65
N TYR A 81 12.34 -29.67 0.61
CA TYR A 81 12.94 -29.00 1.78
C TYR A 81 14.43 -29.30 1.98
N ASP A 82 14.91 -30.47 1.53
CA ASP A 82 16.31 -30.89 1.66
C ASP A 82 16.82 -31.38 0.30
N THR A 83 17.26 -30.43 -0.52
CA THR A 83 17.89 -30.71 -1.82
C THR A 83 19.23 -31.43 -1.65
N GLY A 84 19.94 -31.20 -0.54
CA GLY A 84 21.23 -31.83 -0.22
C GLY A 84 21.14 -33.35 -0.08
N ARG A 85 19.95 -33.88 0.28
CA ARG A 85 19.66 -35.31 0.33
C ARG A 85 19.64 -35.98 -1.05
N TYR A 86 19.43 -35.23 -2.12
CA TYR A 86 19.12 -35.75 -3.46
C TYR A 86 20.19 -35.38 -4.49
N ALA A 87 21.31 -36.11 -4.46
CA ALA A 87 22.36 -35.98 -5.48
C ALA A 87 21.87 -36.43 -6.88
N LYS A 88 22.48 -35.88 -7.93
CA LYS A 88 22.26 -36.33 -9.30
C LYS A 88 22.44 -37.86 -9.43
N GLY A 89 21.46 -38.51 -10.07
CA GLY A 89 21.39 -39.97 -10.22
C GLY A 89 20.66 -40.68 -9.10
N ALA A 90 20.32 -40.00 -8.00
CA ALA A 90 19.51 -40.58 -6.93
C ALA A 90 18.11 -40.94 -7.44
N ARG A 91 17.53 -41.99 -6.83
CA ARG A 91 16.14 -42.38 -7.05
C ARG A 91 15.24 -41.44 -6.26
N PHE A 92 14.16 -40.99 -6.89
CA PHE A 92 13.18 -40.10 -6.29
C PHE A 92 11.78 -40.65 -6.57
N PRO A 93 10.99 -41.01 -5.55
CA PRO A 93 9.67 -41.58 -5.75
C PRO A 93 8.66 -40.49 -6.17
N VAL A 94 8.00 -40.70 -7.31
CA VAL A 94 7.03 -39.75 -7.89
C VAL A 94 5.64 -40.37 -7.87
N ALA A 95 4.70 -39.73 -7.19
CA ALA A 95 3.28 -40.02 -7.27
C ALA A 95 2.63 -39.30 -8.47
N TYR A 96 1.71 -39.95 -9.18
CA TYR A 96 0.98 -39.35 -10.31
C TYR A 96 -0.42 -39.95 -10.45
N ASP A 97 -1.33 -39.23 -11.10
CA ASP A 97 -2.67 -39.70 -11.43
C ASP A 97 -2.62 -40.48 -12.75
N PRO A 98 -2.89 -41.80 -12.77
CA PRO A 98 -2.85 -42.59 -14.00
C PRO A 98 -4.02 -42.29 -14.96
N ALA A 99 -5.08 -41.64 -14.49
CA ALA A 99 -6.23 -41.27 -15.31
C ALA A 99 -6.03 -39.90 -16.01
N ASP A 100 -5.01 -39.14 -15.63
CA ASP A 100 -4.68 -37.86 -16.25
C ASP A 100 -3.94 -38.11 -17.59
N PRO A 101 -4.46 -37.59 -18.73
CA PRO A 101 -3.80 -37.72 -20.04
C PRO A 101 -2.46 -36.96 -20.12
N THR A 102 -2.21 -36.02 -19.21
CA THR A 102 -0.98 -35.25 -19.10
C THR A 102 -0.50 -35.28 -17.64
N PRO A 103 -0.04 -36.45 -17.16
CA PRO A 103 0.11 -36.68 -15.74
C PRO A 103 1.19 -35.77 -15.14
N THR A 104 0.78 -35.00 -14.14
CA THR A 104 1.69 -34.19 -13.33
C THR A 104 2.20 -35.04 -12.16
N GLY A 105 3.52 -35.06 -11.96
CA GLY A 105 4.15 -35.76 -10.85
C GLY A 105 4.14 -34.93 -9.56
N PHE A 106 4.10 -35.63 -8.42
CA PHE A 106 4.21 -35.11 -7.06
C PHE A 106 5.24 -35.95 -6.30
N PRO A 107 5.97 -35.43 -5.29
CA PRO A 107 6.74 -36.27 -4.38
C PRO A 107 5.81 -37.27 -3.68
N ALA A 108 6.21 -38.53 -3.66
CA ALA A 108 5.40 -39.58 -3.03
C ALA A 108 5.33 -39.41 -1.50
N ASP A 109 6.38 -38.83 -0.90
CA ASP A 109 6.38 -38.41 0.49
C ASP A 109 5.65 -37.06 0.63
N ARG A 110 4.75 -36.99 1.63
CA ARG A 110 3.96 -35.78 1.88
C ARG A 110 4.80 -34.68 2.54
N ASP A 111 5.79 -35.07 3.32
CA ASP A 111 6.60 -34.14 4.11
C ASP A 111 7.73 -33.49 3.29
N GLU A 112 7.90 -33.89 2.03
CA GLU A 112 8.97 -33.40 1.16
C GLU A 112 8.59 -32.20 0.30
N THR A 113 7.31 -31.79 0.23
CA THR A 113 6.86 -30.71 -0.67
C THR A 113 6.86 -29.33 -0.02
N VAL A 114 7.64 -28.40 -0.60
CA VAL A 114 7.64 -26.97 -0.22
C VAL A 114 6.49 -26.19 -0.88
N THR A 115 5.92 -26.73 -1.95
CA THR A 115 4.93 -26.05 -2.81
C THR A 115 3.72 -25.54 -2.05
N GLU A 116 3.19 -26.31 -1.08
CA GLU A 116 2.02 -25.87 -0.29
C GLU A 116 2.36 -24.67 0.60
N ASP A 117 3.55 -24.65 1.21
CA ASP A 117 4.00 -23.55 2.08
C ASP A 117 4.37 -22.29 1.28
N GLU A 118 4.93 -22.46 0.08
CA GLU A 118 5.18 -21.38 -0.89
C GLU A 118 3.88 -20.68 -1.34
N LEU A 119 2.76 -21.39 -1.36
CA LEU A 119 1.44 -20.85 -1.71
C LEU A 119 0.75 -20.17 -0.51
N ILE A 120 0.94 -20.69 0.71
CA ILE A 120 0.24 -20.20 1.92
C ILE A 120 0.91 -18.95 2.50
N PHE A 121 2.25 -18.93 2.60
CA PHE A 121 2.96 -17.83 3.27
C PHE A 121 2.70 -16.46 2.63
N PRO A 122 2.73 -16.28 1.29
CA PRO A 122 2.43 -14.98 0.66
C PRO A 122 1.01 -14.50 0.95
N VAL A 123 0.04 -15.42 1.07
CA VAL A 123 -1.33 -15.07 1.48
C VAL A 123 -1.31 -14.55 2.91
N LEU A 124 -0.73 -15.30 3.87
CA LEU A 124 -0.73 -14.87 5.26
C LEU A 124 0.00 -13.53 5.46
N ALA A 125 1.16 -13.36 4.83
CA ALA A 125 1.94 -12.13 4.89
C ALA A 125 1.18 -10.94 4.27
N GLY A 126 0.61 -11.12 3.07
CA GLY A 126 -0.19 -10.10 2.42
C GLY A 126 -1.46 -9.74 3.22
N GLY A 127 -2.10 -10.73 3.83
CA GLY A 127 -3.29 -10.56 4.66
C GLY A 127 -3.01 -9.79 5.93
N ALA A 128 -1.89 -10.09 6.61
CA ALA A 128 -1.44 -9.35 7.77
C ALA A 128 -1.15 -7.88 7.42
N ALA A 129 -0.45 -7.62 6.31
CA ALA A 129 -0.16 -6.27 5.83
C ALA A 129 -1.44 -5.48 5.50
N ALA A 130 -2.38 -6.11 4.77
CA ALA A 130 -3.67 -5.53 4.43
C ALA A 130 -4.47 -5.20 5.70
N LEU A 131 -4.53 -6.11 6.67
CA LEU A 131 -5.25 -5.92 7.92
C LEU A 131 -4.68 -4.74 8.73
N LEU A 132 -3.36 -4.64 8.84
CA LEU A 132 -2.70 -3.52 9.53
C LEU A 132 -3.00 -2.18 8.84
N LEU A 133 -2.87 -2.11 7.51
CA LEU A 133 -3.17 -0.89 6.75
C LEU A 133 -4.63 -0.47 6.89
N THR A 134 -5.54 -1.43 6.76
CA THR A 134 -6.99 -1.18 6.86
C THR A 134 -7.36 -0.76 8.28
N GLY A 135 -6.78 -1.40 9.30
CA GLY A 135 -6.98 -1.07 10.70
C GLY A 135 -6.55 0.36 11.02
N VAL A 136 -5.40 0.82 10.50
CA VAL A 136 -4.93 2.20 10.67
C VAL A 136 -5.93 3.20 10.07
N TRP A 137 -6.43 2.95 8.86
CA TRP A 137 -7.40 3.83 8.21
C TRP A 137 -8.77 3.80 8.88
N ALA A 138 -9.25 2.62 9.27
CA ALA A 138 -10.51 2.46 10.00
C ALA A 138 -10.46 3.18 11.35
N TRP A 139 -9.38 2.99 12.12
CA TRP A 139 -9.16 3.70 13.37
C TRP A 139 -9.12 5.21 13.18
N ARG A 140 -8.43 5.68 12.14
CA ARG A 140 -8.34 7.12 11.82
C ARG A 140 -9.69 7.70 11.40
N GLY A 141 -10.44 6.99 10.57
CA GLY A 141 -11.80 7.36 10.16
C GLY A 141 -12.76 7.40 11.36
N LEU A 142 -12.66 6.42 12.26
CA LEU A 142 -13.42 6.38 13.50
C LEU A 142 -13.06 7.59 14.39
N ARG A 143 -11.77 7.85 14.63
CA ARG A 143 -11.32 9.01 15.41
C ARG A 143 -11.78 10.33 14.80
N PHE A 144 -11.75 10.46 13.48
CA PHE A 144 -12.27 11.63 12.78
C PHE A 144 -13.78 11.79 13.01
N ARG A 145 -14.58 10.73 12.82
CA ARG A 145 -16.03 10.75 13.08
C ARG A 145 -16.33 11.13 14.54
N LEU A 146 -15.60 10.55 15.49
CA LEU A 146 -15.73 10.86 16.91
C LEU A 146 -15.34 12.31 17.22
N SER A 147 -14.30 12.84 16.56
CA SER A 147 -13.86 14.22 16.76
C SER A 147 -14.89 15.21 16.25
N VAL A 148 -15.46 14.98 15.06
CA VAL A 148 -16.48 15.86 14.45
C VAL A 148 -17.80 15.87 15.22
N ARG A 149 -18.14 14.78 15.95
CA ARG A 149 -19.32 14.73 16.82
C ARG A 149 -19.21 15.59 18.07
N ARG A 150 -18.03 16.12 18.38
CA ARG A 150 -17.83 16.97 19.57
C ARG A 150 -18.35 18.39 19.34
N PRO A 151 -18.69 19.11 20.42
CA PRO A 151 -19.09 20.52 20.34
C PRO A 151 -18.05 21.35 19.56
N GLY A 152 -18.54 22.11 18.58
CA GLY A 152 -17.74 22.99 17.74
C GLY A 152 -17.57 24.36 18.38
N HIS A 153 -16.37 24.91 18.30
CA HIS A 153 -16.05 26.26 18.79
C HIS A 153 -15.60 27.10 17.59
N ARG A 154 -16.18 28.29 17.44
CA ARG A 154 -15.82 29.21 16.35
C ARG A 154 -14.47 29.84 16.63
N LEU A 155 -13.61 29.83 15.63
CA LEU A 155 -12.25 30.39 15.64
C LEU A 155 -11.98 31.02 14.27
N THR A 156 -10.96 31.87 14.18
CA THR A 156 -10.40 32.24 12.87
C THR A 156 -9.28 31.27 12.53
N GLY A 157 -9.20 30.87 11.27
CA GLY A 157 -8.21 29.94 10.78
C GLY A 157 -7.50 30.50 9.55
N ARG A 158 -6.20 30.25 9.45
CA ARG A 158 -5.39 30.55 8.26
C ARG A 158 -4.71 29.29 7.76
N VAL A 159 -4.81 29.02 6.46
CA VAL A 159 -4.12 27.90 5.83
C VAL A 159 -2.65 28.27 5.70
N ARG A 160 -1.77 27.36 6.14
CA ARG A 160 -0.31 27.51 6.07
C ARG A 160 0.30 26.27 5.44
N PHE A 161 1.31 26.46 4.61
CA PHE A 161 2.04 25.37 3.97
C PHE A 161 3.44 25.30 4.59
N GLY A 162 3.70 24.25 5.36
CA GLY A 162 4.96 24.07 6.09
C GLY A 162 5.91 23.16 5.33
N ARG A 163 7.10 23.64 4.96
CA ARG A 163 8.18 22.84 4.38
C ARG A 163 9.14 22.41 5.48
N ARG A 164 9.53 21.13 5.46
CA ARG A 164 10.61 20.61 6.31
C ARG A 164 11.82 20.31 5.44
N TYR A 165 12.96 20.94 5.72
CA TYR A 165 14.20 20.62 5.03
C TYR A 165 14.71 19.26 5.52
N VAL A 166 14.60 18.26 4.65
CA VAL A 166 15.25 16.95 4.81
C VAL A 166 16.07 16.74 3.55
N ALA A 167 17.29 16.20 3.70
CA ALA A 167 18.38 16.22 2.70
C ALA A 167 18.03 15.69 1.29
N TRP A 168 16.87 15.07 1.09
CA TRP A 168 16.50 14.43 -0.18
C TRP A 168 15.12 14.83 -0.74
N ARG A 169 14.33 15.67 -0.04
CA ARG A 169 13.09 16.34 -0.50
C ARG A 169 12.43 17.06 0.68
N ALA A 170 11.86 18.24 0.43
CA ALA A 170 11.03 18.95 1.42
C ALA A 170 9.55 18.64 1.17
N PRO A 171 8.93 17.67 1.88
CA PRO A 171 7.49 17.47 1.80
C PRO A 171 6.79 18.70 2.38
N THR A 172 6.09 19.47 1.54
CA THR A 172 5.23 20.57 2.04
C THR A 172 4.03 19.95 2.74
N THR A 173 3.74 20.33 3.96
CA THR A 173 2.60 19.81 4.72
C THR A 173 1.55 20.89 4.90
N THR A 174 0.28 20.53 4.83
CA THR A 174 -0.81 21.49 5.04
C THR A 174 -1.12 21.61 6.54
N TRP A 175 -1.11 22.85 7.02
CA TRP A 175 -1.40 23.21 8.39
C TRP A 175 -2.52 24.25 8.43
N MET A 176 -3.31 24.19 9.50
CA MET A 176 -4.22 25.27 9.87
C MET A 176 -3.64 25.95 11.12
N GLU A 177 -3.31 27.22 10.99
CA GLU A 177 -3.11 28.12 12.12
C GLU A 177 -4.51 28.56 12.58
N LEU A 178 -4.82 28.38 13.85
CA LEU A 178 -6.14 28.64 14.44
C LEU A 178 -5.96 29.68 15.55
N LYS A 179 -6.71 30.76 15.50
CA LYS A 179 -6.67 31.86 16.47
C LYS A 179 -7.99 31.92 17.24
N GLY A 180 -7.88 31.85 18.57
CA GLY A 180 -9.01 31.94 19.49
C GLY A 180 -9.29 33.35 20.00
N PRO A 181 -10.39 33.50 20.76
CA PRO A 181 -10.87 34.80 21.26
C PRO A 181 -9.90 35.53 22.20
N GLU A 182 -8.92 34.83 22.79
CA GLU A 182 -7.88 35.40 23.66
C GLU A 182 -6.49 35.40 23.00
N ASP A 183 -6.43 35.52 21.67
CA ASP A 183 -5.20 35.37 20.85
C ASP A 183 -4.47 34.02 21.02
N ALA A 184 -5.13 33.03 21.64
CA ALA A 184 -4.60 31.69 21.79
C ALA A 184 -4.41 31.03 20.42
N ARG A 185 -3.15 30.81 20.02
CA ARG A 185 -2.80 30.21 18.73
C ARG A 185 -2.66 28.71 18.85
N HIS A 186 -3.32 28.00 17.95
CA HIS A 186 -3.22 26.57 17.83
C HIS A 186 -2.82 26.17 16.41
N TRP A 187 -2.06 25.09 16.29
CA TRP A 187 -1.60 24.56 15.03
C TRP A 187 -2.12 23.13 14.88
N GLN A 188 -2.90 22.89 13.82
CA GLN A 188 -3.40 21.58 13.47
C GLN A 188 -2.93 21.22 12.07
N ARG A 189 -2.12 20.16 11.96
CA ARG A 189 -1.82 19.59 10.65
C ARG A 189 -3.08 18.92 10.11
N VAL A 190 -3.40 19.13 8.84
CA VAL A 190 -4.59 18.59 8.19
C VAL A 190 -4.21 17.90 6.89
N MET A 191 -4.96 16.86 6.54
CA MET A 191 -4.86 16.27 5.21
C MET A 191 -5.28 17.31 4.17
N TRP A 192 -4.54 17.39 3.07
CA TRP A 192 -4.88 18.32 1.99
C TRP A 192 -6.32 18.11 1.50
N HIS A 193 -6.98 19.20 1.15
CA HIS A 193 -8.31 19.22 0.56
C HIS A 193 -8.39 20.33 -0.49
N PRO A 194 -9.00 20.12 -1.67
CA PRO A 194 -8.98 21.10 -2.75
C PRO A 194 -9.63 22.45 -2.41
N VAL A 195 -10.57 22.48 -1.46
CA VAL A 195 -11.15 23.73 -0.94
C VAL A 195 -10.08 24.65 -0.32
N LEU A 196 -8.99 24.08 0.22
CA LEU A 196 -7.91 24.87 0.80
C LEU A 196 -7.12 25.66 -0.24
N ASP A 197 -7.11 25.21 -1.50
CA ASP A 197 -6.39 25.91 -2.58
C ASP A 197 -7.09 27.22 -2.96
N GLY A 198 -8.42 27.31 -2.74
CA GLY A 198 -9.21 28.53 -2.96
C GLY A 198 -9.36 29.39 -1.70
N THR A 199 -8.74 29.00 -0.59
CA THR A 199 -8.86 29.72 0.69
C THR A 199 -7.65 30.64 0.87
N SER A 200 -7.87 31.95 0.73
CA SER A 200 -6.88 32.98 1.06
C SER A 200 -7.26 33.73 2.35
N GLY A 201 -6.26 34.23 3.07
CA GLY A 201 -6.47 35.01 4.29
C GLY A 201 -7.01 34.23 5.50
N GLU A 202 -7.59 34.97 6.45
CA GLU A 202 -8.27 34.42 7.61
C GLU A 202 -9.70 34.02 7.26
N VAL A 203 -10.12 32.84 7.73
CA VAL A 203 -11.45 32.28 7.50
C VAL A 203 -12.06 31.83 8.81
N GLU A 204 -13.35 32.10 9.02
CA GLU A 204 -14.08 31.57 10.17
C GLU A 204 -14.18 30.04 10.08
N VAL A 205 -13.69 29.34 11.09
CA VAL A 205 -13.70 27.89 11.15
C VAL A 205 -14.29 27.40 12.45
N THR A 206 -14.88 26.20 12.41
CA THR A 206 -15.37 25.52 13.61
C THR A 206 -14.39 24.42 14.01
N LEU A 207 -13.82 24.54 15.20
CA LEU A 207 -12.94 23.53 15.78
C LEU A 207 -13.73 22.57 16.67
N HIS A 208 -13.69 21.28 16.36
CA HIS A 208 -14.29 20.22 17.17
C HIS A 208 -13.21 19.52 18.00
N ARG A 209 -13.20 19.75 19.33
CA ARG A 209 -12.17 19.24 20.25
C ARG A 209 -12.75 18.63 21.52
N ALA A 210 -11.96 17.82 22.21
CA ALA A 210 -12.34 17.15 23.48
C ALA A 210 -12.37 18.08 24.70
N GLY A 211 -11.99 19.35 24.55
CA GLY A 211 -12.04 20.38 25.60
C GLY A 211 -10.86 21.36 25.54
N ALA A 212 -11.03 22.48 26.27
CA ALA A 212 -10.01 23.32 26.93
C ALA A 212 -8.55 23.22 26.45
N GLY A 213 -7.87 22.20 26.97
CA GLY A 213 -6.45 21.95 26.78
C GLY A 213 -6.14 20.54 26.33
N SER A 214 -7.08 19.84 25.68
CA SER A 214 -6.83 18.47 25.24
C SER A 214 -5.85 18.47 24.07
N PRO A 215 -4.69 17.78 24.17
CA PRO A 215 -3.75 17.62 23.05
C PRO A 215 -4.26 16.59 22.03
N ARG A 216 -5.51 16.14 22.14
CA ARG A 216 -6.10 15.16 21.22
C ARG A 216 -6.27 15.80 19.83
N PRO A 217 -6.23 15.00 18.75
CA PRO A 217 -6.56 15.48 17.41
C PRO A 217 -7.91 16.21 17.42
N ALA A 218 -7.97 17.37 16.77
CA ALA A 218 -9.18 18.17 16.64
C ALA A 218 -9.56 18.31 15.17
N ALA A 219 -10.84 18.13 14.84
CA ALA A 219 -11.31 18.28 13.47
C ALA A 219 -11.68 19.74 13.22
N VAL A 220 -11.33 20.27 12.05
CA VAL A 220 -11.66 21.63 11.63
C VAL A 220 -12.74 21.55 10.56
N THR A 221 -13.81 22.32 10.73
CA THR A 221 -14.88 22.48 9.73
C THR A 221 -14.80 23.89 9.16
N LEU A 222 -14.70 24.00 7.85
CA LEU A 222 -14.70 25.25 7.09
C LEU A 222 -16.13 25.83 6.96
N PRO A 223 -16.32 27.11 6.56
CA PRO A 223 -17.64 27.74 6.43
C PRO A 223 -18.59 27.00 5.48
N ASP A 224 -18.06 26.46 4.40
CA ASP A 224 -18.78 25.65 3.42
C ASP A 224 -19.25 24.29 3.99
N GLY A 225 -18.86 23.96 5.22
CA GLY A 225 -19.14 22.70 5.90
C GLY A 225 -18.14 21.59 5.60
N THR A 226 -17.08 21.87 4.85
CA THR A 226 -16.01 20.92 4.57
C THR A 226 -15.28 20.58 5.86
N ARG A 227 -15.12 19.28 6.15
CA ARG A 227 -14.47 18.79 7.36
C ARG A 227 -13.07 18.29 7.02
N LEU A 228 -12.06 18.93 7.59
CA LEU A 228 -10.66 18.61 7.38
C LEU A 228 -10.22 17.48 8.31
N VAL A 229 -9.49 16.50 7.77
CA VAL A 229 -9.04 15.33 8.52
C VAL A 229 -7.73 15.66 9.26
N PRO A 230 -7.68 15.61 10.60
CA PRO A 230 -6.50 16.02 11.35
C PRO A 230 -5.36 15.01 11.27
N LEU A 231 -4.17 15.46 10.86
CA LEU A 231 -2.92 14.69 10.84
C LEU A 231 -2.14 14.88 12.16
N GLY A 232 -2.65 14.34 13.25
CA GLY A 232 -1.97 14.34 14.55
C GLY A 232 -2.62 15.27 15.58
N ARG A 233 -1.86 15.53 16.65
CA ARG A 233 -2.31 16.29 17.82
C ARG A 233 -2.42 17.79 17.53
N LEU A 234 -3.39 18.45 18.17
CA LEU A 234 -3.47 19.91 18.23
C LEU A 234 -2.28 20.44 19.02
N ARG A 235 -1.58 21.46 18.51
CA ARG A 235 -0.41 22.06 19.16
C ARG A 235 -0.73 23.49 19.59
N GLY A 236 -0.26 23.91 20.76
CA GLY A 236 -0.38 25.31 21.21
C GLY A 236 0.76 26.21 20.73
N HIS A 237 1.71 25.67 19.96
CA HIS A 237 2.88 26.38 19.47
C HIS A 237 3.16 26.02 18.01
N ARG A 238 3.87 26.91 17.32
CA ARG A 238 4.36 26.68 15.95
C ARG A 238 5.23 25.41 15.95
N PRO A 239 5.07 24.51 14.97
CA PRO A 239 5.92 23.33 14.88
C PRO A 239 7.38 23.74 14.61
N ALA A 240 8.30 23.18 15.39
CA ALA A 240 9.73 23.40 15.22
C ALA A 240 10.25 22.79 13.90
N PHE A 241 11.32 23.38 13.35
CA PHE A 241 11.98 22.93 12.11
C PHE A 241 11.07 22.91 10.87
N MET A 242 10.10 23.81 10.82
CA MET A 242 9.25 24.04 9.64
C MET A 242 9.26 25.51 9.25
N ASP A 243 9.55 25.74 7.99
CA ASP A 243 9.38 27.03 7.35
C ASP A 243 7.99 27.07 6.74
N PHE A 244 7.22 28.06 7.18
CA PHE A 244 5.91 28.34 6.65
C PHE A 244 6.05 29.44 5.64
N ASP A 245 5.60 29.19 4.41
CA ASP A 245 5.48 30.25 3.42
C ASP A 245 4.45 31.25 3.97
N ASP A 246 4.91 32.45 4.35
CA ASP A 246 4.04 33.56 4.78
C ASP A 246 3.31 34.20 3.59
N HIS A 247 3.85 34.00 2.39
CA HIS A 247 3.21 34.38 1.15
C HIS A 247 2.13 33.35 0.82
N GLU A 248 0.93 33.90 0.68
CA GLU A 248 -0.31 33.27 0.26
C GLU A 248 -0.14 32.28 -0.90
N ALA A 249 -1.21 31.55 -1.20
CA ALA A 249 -1.36 30.59 -2.29
C ALA A 249 -1.11 31.15 -3.73
N VAL A 250 -0.09 31.99 -3.91
CA VAL A 250 0.42 32.56 -5.15
C VAL A 250 1.80 31.95 -5.37
N ARG A 251 1.85 30.63 -5.61
CA ARG A 251 3.05 29.99 -6.18
C ARG A 251 3.07 30.26 -7.68
N GLY A 252 3.46 31.47 -8.06
CA GLY A 252 4.28 31.66 -9.25
C GLY A 252 5.72 31.62 -8.76
N ASP A 253 6.50 30.62 -9.17
CA ASP A 253 7.95 30.68 -8.96
C ASP A 253 8.45 31.98 -9.63
N LEU A 254 9.35 32.74 -9.00
CA LEU A 254 9.89 33.97 -9.58
C LEU A 254 10.53 33.70 -10.96
N ARG A 255 10.97 32.46 -11.21
CA ARG A 255 11.42 31.99 -12.52
C ARG A 255 10.31 31.86 -13.57
N ASP A 256 9.08 31.55 -13.15
CA ASP A 256 7.91 31.44 -14.05
C ASP A 256 7.36 32.82 -14.45
N ALA A 257 7.59 33.85 -13.62
CA ALA A 257 7.20 35.23 -13.90
C ALA A 257 7.95 35.85 -15.10
N PHE A 258 9.10 35.29 -15.49
CA PHE A 258 9.89 35.76 -16.65
C PHE A 258 9.68 34.93 -17.92
N VAL A 259 9.01 33.77 -17.84
CA VAL A 259 8.82 32.85 -18.96
C VAL A 259 7.37 32.82 -19.45
N LEU A 260 6.42 33.17 -18.59
CA LEU A 260 5.00 33.11 -18.92
C LEU A 260 4.46 34.50 -19.28
N PRO A 261 3.74 34.68 -20.40
CA PRO A 261 3.03 35.91 -20.73
C PRO A 261 2.16 36.40 -19.56
N ALA A 262 2.01 37.72 -19.42
CA ALA A 262 1.32 38.36 -18.30
C ALA A 262 -0.11 37.85 -18.02
N ASP A 263 -0.75 37.22 -19.02
CA ASP A 263 -2.10 36.68 -18.94
C ASP A 263 -2.16 35.15 -18.66
N THR A 264 -1.02 34.52 -18.41
CA THR A 264 -0.97 33.07 -18.21
C THR A 264 -1.39 32.73 -16.79
N VAL A 265 -2.61 32.21 -16.63
CA VAL A 265 -3.07 31.65 -15.36
C VAL A 265 -2.26 30.40 -15.05
N VAL A 266 -1.22 30.55 -14.22
CA VAL A 266 -0.44 29.44 -13.69
C VAL A 266 -1.36 28.59 -12.83
N ARG A 267 -1.86 27.49 -13.39
CA ARG A 267 -2.63 26.52 -12.61
C ARG A 267 -1.62 25.72 -11.79
N PRO A 268 -1.70 25.75 -10.44
CA PRO A 268 -0.80 24.95 -9.62
C PRO A 268 -0.88 23.49 -10.05
N VAL A 269 0.30 22.85 -10.20
CA VAL A 269 0.40 21.42 -10.49
C VAL A 269 -0.45 20.68 -9.47
N ARG A 270 -1.55 20.10 -9.93
CA ARG A 270 -2.58 19.60 -9.03
C ARG A 270 -1.98 18.46 -8.18
N PRO A 271 -2.07 18.52 -6.84
CA PRO A 271 -1.35 17.60 -5.96
C PRO A 271 -1.74 16.12 -6.13
N TRP A 272 -2.88 15.81 -6.74
CA TRP A 272 -3.28 14.44 -7.06
C TRP A 272 -2.36 13.73 -8.06
N TRP A 273 -1.71 14.46 -8.98
CA TRP A 273 -0.76 13.87 -9.94
C TRP A 273 0.41 13.21 -9.21
N ARG A 274 0.87 13.81 -8.11
CA ARG A 274 1.97 13.25 -7.30
C ARG A 274 1.55 12.03 -6.50
N GLY A 275 0.28 11.96 -6.10
CA GLY A 275 -0.32 10.73 -5.58
C GLY A 275 -0.27 9.61 -6.62
N ALA A 276 -0.62 9.91 -7.88
CA ALA A 276 -0.51 8.96 -8.99
C ALA A 276 0.95 8.54 -9.26
N VAL A 277 1.89 9.49 -9.29
CA VAL A 277 3.34 9.17 -9.43
C VAL A 277 3.81 8.27 -8.29
N THR A 278 3.40 8.55 -7.05
CA THR A 278 3.79 7.73 -5.90
C THR A 278 3.21 6.32 -5.97
N ALA A 279 1.96 6.18 -6.44
CA ALA A 279 1.36 4.89 -6.71
C ALA A 279 2.15 4.13 -7.77
N VAL A 280 2.47 4.77 -8.91
CA VAL A 280 3.25 4.17 -10.00
C VAL A 280 4.63 3.74 -9.54
N SER A 281 5.35 4.60 -8.79
CA SER A 281 6.66 4.27 -8.24
C SER A 281 6.58 3.09 -7.27
N GLY A 282 5.53 3.02 -6.44
CA GLY A 282 5.31 1.89 -5.55
C GLY A 282 5.01 0.61 -6.29
N THR A 283 4.15 0.66 -7.30
CA THR A 283 3.85 -0.48 -8.17
C THR A 283 5.12 -0.99 -8.84
N ALA A 284 5.93 -0.10 -9.43
CA ALA A 284 7.18 -0.47 -10.10
C ALA A 284 8.20 -1.10 -9.13
N LEU A 285 8.37 -0.52 -7.93
CA LEU A 285 9.23 -1.07 -6.89
C LEU A 285 8.75 -2.45 -6.44
N GLY A 286 7.45 -2.64 -6.29
CA GLY A 286 6.85 -3.92 -5.94
C GLY A 286 7.04 -4.97 -7.01
N VAL A 287 6.84 -4.64 -8.29
CA VAL A 287 7.13 -5.56 -9.41
C VAL A 287 8.60 -6.00 -9.38
N LEU A 288 9.54 -5.04 -9.28
CA LEU A 288 10.97 -5.33 -9.24
C LEU A 288 11.34 -6.24 -8.05
N THR A 289 10.84 -5.90 -6.86
CA THR A 289 11.08 -6.68 -5.65
C THR A 289 10.55 -8.11 -5.78
N GLY A 290 9.32 -8.27 -6.28
CA GLY A 290 8.72 -9.58 -6.44
C GLY A 290 9.43 -10.44 -7.50
N LEU A 291 9.90 -9.84 -8.59
CA LEU A 291 10.70 -10.56 -9.60
C LEU A 291 12.06 -11.01 -9.06
N VAL A 292 12.76 -10.15 -8.30
CA VAL A 292 14.08 -10.46 -7.73
C VAL A 292 14.00 -11.53 -6.65
N LEU A 293 13.00 -11.45 -5.75
CA LEU A 293 12.90 -12.37 -4.61
C LEU A 293 12.32 -13.75 -4.96
N ASN A 294 11.73 -13.94 -6.14
CA ASN A 294 10.99 -15.17 -6.47
C ASN A 294 11.36 -15.71 -7.87
N GLY A 295 12.62 -15.57 -8.27
CA GLY A 295 13.14 -16.19 -9.49
C GLY A 295 12.39 -15.81 -10.78
N GLY A 296 11.82 -14.60 -10.85
CA GLY A 296 11.05 -14.14 -12.02
C GLY A 296 9.58 -14.58 -12.07
N SER A 297 9.04 -15.18 -11.02
CA SER A 297 7.61 -15.53 -10.96
C SER A 297 6.71 -14.29 -10.99
N LEU A 298 5.75 -14.26 -11.92
CA LEU A 298 4.83 -13.13 -12.12
C LEU A 298 3.82 -12.98 -10.96
N VAL A 299 3.50 -14.06 -10.27
CA VAL A 299 2.51 -14.12 -9.20
C VAL A 299 2.93 -13.26 -7.99
N PRO A 300 4.09 -13.49 -7.36
CA PRO A 300 4.57 -12.63 -6.28
C PRO A 300 4.84 -11.22 -6.78
N ALA A 301 5.30 -11.02 -8.02
CA ALA A 301 5.49 -9.69 -8.60
C ALA A 301 4.20 -8.85 -8.57
N VAL A 302 3.05 -9.44 -8.91
CA VAL A 302 1.75 -8.74 -8.82
C VAL A 302 1.38 -8.45 -7.36
N ALA A 303 1.59 -9.39 -6.44
CA ALA A 303 1.29 -9.19 -5.03
C ALA A 303 2.11 -8.06 -4.40
N PHE A 304 3.43 -8.06 -4.65
CA PHE A 304 4.34 -7.01 -4.20
C PHE A 304 4.01 -5.67 -4.86
N ALA A 305 3.65 -5.64 -6.14
CA ALA A 305 3.22 -4.43 -6.85
C ALA A 305 1.99 -3.79 -6.20
N LEU A 306 0.95 -4.60 -5.92
CA LEU A 306 -0.27 -4.13 -5.25
C LEU A 306 0.04 -3.64 -3.83
N CYS A 307 0.84 -4.38 -3.06
CA CYS A 307 1.22 -4.00 -1.71
C CYS A 307 2.05 -2.70 -1.68
N ALA A 308 3.11 -2.60 -2.47
CA ALA A 308 4.01 -1.45 -2.47
C ALA A 308 3.34 -0.20 -3.06
N GLY A 309 2.58 -0.34 -4.15
CA GLY A 309 1.76 0.74 -4.71
C GLY A 309 0.76 1.29 -3.70
N THR A 310 0.07 0.39 -2.98
CA THR A 310 -0.84 0.79 -1.90
C THR A 310 -0.11 1.44 -0.75
N LEU A 311 0.96 0.82 -0.25
CA LEU A 311 1.70 1.28 0.91
C LEU A 311 2.24 2.69 0.66
N LEU A 312 2.86 2.92 -0.49
CA LEU A 312 3.39 4.23 -0.84
C LEU A 312 2.27 5.25 -1.08
N THR A 313 1.14 4.86 -1.67
CA THR A 313 -0.02 5.76 -1.82
C THR A 313 -0.64 6.11 -0.46
N ALA A 314 -0.73 5.13 0.45
CA ALA A 314 -1.20 5.33 1.81
C ALA A 314 -0.24 6.21 2.60
N VAL A 315 1.07 5.96 2.52
CA VAL A 315 2.11 6.81 3.12
C VAL A 315 2.06 8.22 2.55
N TRP A 316 1.86 8.39 1.24
CA TRP A 316 1.67 9.69 0.61
C TRP A 316 0.43 10.41 1.15
N ALA A 317 -0.71 9.72 1.19
CA ALA A 317 -1.95 10.28 1.73
C ALA A 317 -1.81 10.63 3.23
N LEU A 318 -1.07 9.84 3.99
CA LEU A 318 -0.77 10.06 5.42
C LEU A 318 0.25 11.16 5.67
N SER A 319 1.18 11.38 4.73
CA SER A 319 2.16 12.46 4.81
C SER A 319 1.62 13.77 4.24
N ALA A 320 0.59 13.71 3.39
CA ALA A 320 0.00 14.83 2.65
C ALA A 320 1.06 15.85 2.13
N PRO A 321 2.10 15.41 1.40
CA PRO A 321 3.12 16.30 0.88
C PRO A 321 2.57 17.05 -0.35
N GLN A 322 2.31 18.34 -0.24
CA GLN A 322 2.07 19.26 -1.35
C GLN A 322 3.39 19.81 -1.89
N ALA A 323 4.25 18.92 -2.38
CA ALA A 323 5.47 19.40 -3.02
C ALA A 323 5.16 20.19 -4.31
#